data_AF-A0AAC8QD13-F1
#
_entry.id   AF-A0AAC8QD13-F1
#
_cell.length_a   1.000
_cell.length_b   1.000
_cell.length_c   1.000
_cell.angle_alpha   90.00
_cell.angle_beta   90.00
_cell.angle_gamma   90.00
#
_symmetry.space_group_name_H-M   'P 1'
#
loop_
_entity.id
_entity.type
_entity.pdbx_description
1 polymer ?
#
loop_
_entity_poly.entity_id
_entity_poly.type
_entity_poly.pdbx_seq_one_letter_code
_entity_poly.pdbx_strand_id
1 'polypeptide(L)'
;MAPGRILASLLDRHCGNPRQRAGECRALLFAHLQERLALPEELTSAAFWSLLERIDAEFDQRVTSNPRSHSDDEFLAVHARFREARRELIGLELDRRLFGLSDELLQLPQRVGELARDSRMPLEQKLAVYQDALHRIEEEHQVRLVSVMEPVELAKHELSLRQSAEVLGAEQRREVLERYTGPEYARRYLDYHQEQQSLSERLKAFNQERESMLKQWASESSPEQLRQRMLAVDQHLFEKYDLQ
;
A
#
# COMPACT_ATOMS: atom_id res chain seq x y z
N MET A 1 -6.02 -8.28 2.89
CA MET A 1 -5.61 -9.71 2.81
C MET A 1 -5.93 -10.34 4.16
N ALA A 2 -6.43 -11.57 4.18
CA ALA A 2 -6.88 -12.25 5.39
C ALA A 2 -5.66 -12.66 6.29
N PRO A 3 -5.60 -12.28 7.58
CA PRO A 3 -4.41 -12.44 8.41
C PRO A 3 -3.93 -13.89 8.63
N GLY A 4 -4.84 -14.85 8.82
CA GLY A 4 -4.50 -16.25 9.02
C GLY A 4 -3.84 -16.86 7.78
N ARG A 5 -4.32 -16.51 6.58
CA ARG A 5 -3.70 -16.90 5.30
C ARG A 5 -2.29 -16.34 5.12
N ILE A 6 -2.01 -15.13 5.60
CA ILE A 6 -0.66 -14.55 5.55
C ILE A 6 0.29 -15.40 6.40
N LEU A 7 -0.10 -15.66 7.66
CA LEU A 7 0.71 -16.46 8.57
C LEU A 7 0.89 -17.90 8.07
N ALA A 8 -0.16 -18.51 7.52
CA ALA A 8 -0.08 -19.82 6.89
C ALA A 8 0.87 -19.84 5.69
N SER A 9 0.78 -18.84 4.80
CA SER A 9 1.68 -18.75 3.64
C SER A 9 3.14 -18.51 4.03
N LEU A 10 3.41 -17.75 5.10
CA LEU A 10 4.77 -17.55 5.62
C LEU A 10 5.32 -18.85 6.21
N LEU A 11 4.51 -19.57 6.98
CA LEU A 11 4.88 -20.88 7.50
C LEU A 11 5.18 -21.87 6.38
N ASP A 12 4.34 -21.93 5.34
CA ASP A 12 4.55 -22.83 4.20
C ASP A 12 5.88 -22.55 3.48
N ARG A 13 6.25 -21.27 3.35
CA ARG A 13 7.53 -20.86 2.73
C ARG A 13 8.74 -21.18 3.60
N HIS A 14 8.64 -21.04 4.91
CA HIS A 14 9.78 -21.18 5.83
C HIS A 14 9.96 -22.58 6.42
N CYS A 15 8.89 -23.38 6.49
CA CYS A 15 8.93 -24.67 7.19
C CYS A 15 9.17 -25.88 6.28
N GLY A 16 8.85 -25.77 4.98
CA GLY A 16 9.02 -26.84 4.01
C GLY A 16 8.18 -28.10 4.27
N ASN A 17 7.68 -28.71 3.19
CA ASN A 17 6.90 -29.96 3.07
C ASN A 17 5.77 -30.25 4.13
N PRO A 18 4.48 -30.27 3.75
CA PRO A 18 3.37 -29.82 4.59
C PRO A 18 2.71 -30.85 5.52
N ARG A 19 3.27 -32.06 5.75
CA ARG A 19 2.53 -33.11 6.48
C ARG A 19 3.06 -33.52 7.86
N GLN A 20 4.33 -33.29 8.17
CA GLN A 20 4.91 -33.65 9.48
C GLN A 20 5.50 -32.46 10.24
N ARG A 21 6.10 -31.48 9.55
CA ARG A 21 6.72 -30.30 10.19
C ARG A 21 5.80 -29.12 10.39
N ALA A 22 4.63 -29.12 9.74
CA ALA A 22 3.67 -28.02 9.82
C ALA A 22 3.14 -27.81 11.26
N GLY A 23 2.92 -28.90 12.02
CA GLY A 23 2.47 -28.82 13.41
C GLY A 23 3.52 -28.23 14.35
N GLU A 24 4.77 -28.68 14.24
CA GLU A 24 5.90 -28.19 15.05
C GLU A 24 6.20 -26.72 14.75
N CYS A 25 6.24 -26.35 13.47
CA CYS A 25 6.43 -24.95 13.07
C CYS A 25 5.30 -24.04 13.55
N ARG A 26 4.04 -24.48 13.46
CA ARG A 26 2.88 -23.75 14.00
C ARG A 26 2.98 -23.56 15.51
N ALA A 27 3.45 -24.58 16.23
CA ALA A 27 3.67 -24.51 17.68
C ALA A 27 4.81 -23.53 18.03
N LEU A 28 5.93 -23.59 17.30
CA LEU A 28 7.07 -22.67 17.50
C LEU A 28 6.70 -21.22 17.20
N LEU A 29 6.02 -20.95 16.08
CA LEU A 29 5.54 -19.62 15.76
C LEU A 29 4.54 -19.13 16.81
N PHE A 30 3.60 -19.99 17.23
CA PHE A 30 2.66 -19.64 18.28
C PHE A 30 3.38 -19.28 19.59
N ALA A 31 4.34 -20.09 20.04
CA ALA A 31 5.13 -19.80 21.24
C ALA A 31 5.85 -18.45 21.13
N HIS A 32 6.47 -18.17 19.96
CA HIS A 32 7.12 -16.88 19.72
C HIS A 32 6.13 -15.71 19.76
N LEU A 33 4.95 -15.85 19.14
CA LEU A 33 3.91 -14.82 19.16
C LEU A 33 3.32 -14.62 20.55
N GLN A 34 3.13 -15.71 21.31
CA GLN A 34 2.62 -15.67 22.67
C GLN A 34 3.56 -14.88 23.58
N GLU A 35 4.87 -15.10 23.48
CA GLU A 35 5.86 -14.33 24.20
C GLU A 35 5.90 -12.87 23.74
N ARG A 36 6.08 -12.62 22.43
CA ARG A 36 6.28 -11.27 21.89
C ARG A 36 5.08 -10.35 22.06
N LEU A 37 3.88 -10.89 21.95
CA LEU A 37 2.64 -10.13 22.07
C LEU A 37 2.00 -10.31 23.45
N ALA A 38 2.70 -10.97 24.38
CA ALA A 38 2.23 -11.32 25.71
C ALA A 38 0.83 -11.97 25.70
N LEU A 39 0.50 -12.81 24.71
CA LEU A 39 -0.84 -13.37 24.55
C LEU A 39 -1.25 -14.18 25.80
N PRO A 40 -2.56 -14.31 26.11
CA PRO A 40 -3.02 -15.02 27.30
C PRO A 40 -2.42 -16.42 27.42
N GLU A 41 -1.99 -16.82 28.62
CA GLU A 41 -1.38 -18.13 28.86
C GLU A 41 -2.37 -19.28 28.60
N GLU A 42 -3.67 -19.04 28.78
CA GLU A 42 -4.70 -20.05 28.51
C GLU A 42 -4.99 -20.24 27.01
N LEU A 43 -4.50 -19.32 26.16
CA LEU A 43 -4.67 -19.44 24.72
C LEU A 43 -3.76 -20.57 24.21
N THR A 44 -4.36 -21.67 23.76
CA THR A 44 -3.60 -22.78 23.17
C THR A 44 -3.28 -22.50 21.71
N SER A 45 -2.21 -23.12 21.18
CA SER A 45 -1.87 -23.03 19.76
C SER A 45 -3.05 -23.43 18.85
N ALA A 46 -3.75 -24.52 19.17
CA ALA A 46 -4.91 -24.97 18.40
C ALA A 46 -6.06 -23.94 18.41
N ALA A 47 -6.36 -23.36 19.58
CA ALA A 47 -7.36 -22.32 19.70
C ALA A 47 -6.97 -21.05 18.92
N PHE A 48 -5.70 -20.63 18.98
CA PHE A 48 -5.18 -19.50 18.23
C PHE A 48 -5.36 -19.67 16.71
N TRP A 49 -4.96 -20.81 16.16
CA TRP A 49 -5.12 -21.07 14.72
C TRP A 49 -6.59 -21.15 14.31
N SER A 50 -7.44 -21.77 15.13
CA SER A 50 -8.89 -21.81 14.89
C SER A 50 -9.52 -20.41 14.93
N LEU A 51 -9.06 -19.53 15.82
CA LEU A 51 -9.49 -18.13 15.83
C LEU A 51 -9.09 -17.40 14.55
N LEU A 52 -7.85 -17.57 14.07
CA LEU A 52 -7.39 -16.96 12.83
C LEU A 52 -8.23 -17.41 11.61
N GLU A 53 -8.58 -18.69 11.53
CA GLU A 53 -9.45 -19.21 10.46
C GLU A 53 -10.84 -18.56 10.49
N ARG A 54 -11.41 -18.34 11.68
CA ARG A 54 -12.69 -17.62 11.85
C ARG A 54 -12.58 -16.15 11.43
N ILE A 55 -11.47 -15.49 11.79
CA ILE A 55 -11.20 -14.11 11.39
C ILE A 55 -11.07 -14.00 9.87
N ASP A 56 -10.41 -14.96 9.23
CA ASP A 56 -10.27 -14.99 7.78
C ASP A 56 -11.61 -15.17 7.08
N ALA A 57 -12.51 -15.99 7.64
CA ALA A 57 -13.86 -16.16 7.12
C ALA A 57 -14.68 -14.85 7.23
N GLU A 58 -14.60 -14.14 8.35
CA GLU A 58 -15.24 -12.82 8.50
C GLU A 58 -14.65 -11.79 7.52
N PHE A 59 -13.33 -11.79 7.32
CA PHE A 59 -12.68 -10.91 6.35
C PHE A 59 -13.21 -11.19 4.94
N ASP A 60 -13.32 -12.45 4.55
CA ASP A 60 -13.84 -12.83 3.24
C ASP A 60 -15.30 -12.44 3.04
N GLN A 61 -16.13 -12.64 4.05
CA GLN A 61 -17.55 -12.29 3.98
C GLN A 61 -17.75 -10.77 3.87
N ARG A 62 -16.99 -9.98 4.63
CA ARG A 62 -17.26 -8.53 4.78
C ARG A 62 -16.44 -7.66 3.85
N VAL A 63 -15.19 -8.05 3.57
CA VAL A 63 -14.24 -7.26 2.80
C VAL A 63 -14.14 -7.79 1.38
N THR A 64 -13.78 -9.05 1.20
CA THR A 64 -13.47 -9.62 -0.12
C THR A 64 -14.73 -9.84 -0.97
N SER A 65 -15.85 -10.24 -0.35
CA SER A 65 -17.12 -10.51 -1.05
C SER A 65 -17.94 -9.26 -1.36
N ASN A 66 -17.44 -8.06 -1.05
CA ASN A 66 -18.13 -6.80 -1.32
C ASN A 66 -17.57 -6.13 -2.59
N PRO A 67 -18.18 -6.31 -3.77
CA PRO A 67 -17.65 -5.81 -5.04
C PRO A 67 -17.69 -4.28 -5.18
N ARG A 68 -18.14 -3.54 -4.17
CA ARG A 68 -18.31 -2.07 -4.22
C ARG A 68 -17.14 -1.28 -3.64
N SER A 69 -16.07 -1.89 -3.15
CA SER A 69 -14.91 -1.16 -2.58
C SER A 69 -13.97 -0.62 -3.67
N HIS A 70 -14.49 0.20 -4.59
CA HIS A 70 -13.69 0.80 -5.66
C HIS A 70 -13.03 2.13 -5.25
N SER A 71 -13.44 2.71 -4.12
CA SER A 71 -12.79 3.88 -3.51
C SER A 71 -12.13 3.53 -2.18
N ASP A 72 -11.07 4.26 -1.85
CA ASP A 72 -10.32 4.09 -0.61
C ASP A 72 -11.21 4.32 0.63
N ASP A 73 -12.12 5.29 0.57
CA ASP A 73 -13.06 5.62 1.66
C ASP A 73 -14.05 4.47 1.93
N GLU A 74 -14.58 3.85 0.88
CA GLU A 74 -15.48 2.69 1.02
C GLU A 74 -14.73 1.47 1.58
N PHE A 75 -13.50 1.24 1.13
CA PHE A 75 -12.65 0.18 1.67
C PHE A 75 -12.38 0.39 3.17
N LEU A 76 -12.05 1.60 3.60
CA LEU A 76 -11.78 1.91 5.00
C LEU A 76 -13.04 1.77 5.86
N ALA A 77 -14.21 2.18 5.36
CA ALA A 77 -15.48 1.97 6.05
C ALA A 77 -15.84 0.47 6.18
N VAL A 78 -15.58 -0.32 5.13
CA VAL A 78 -15.72 -1.79 5.18
C VAL A 78 -14.76 -2.39 6.19
N HIS A 79 -13.50 -1.95 6.20
CA HIS A 79 -12.49 -2.42 7.13
C HIS A 79 -12.81 -2.06 8.58
N ALA A 80 -13.37 -0.87 8.84
CA ALA A 80 -13.83 -0.47 10.17
C ALA A 80 -14.90 -1.42 10.72
N ARG A 81 -15.89 -1.80 9.89
CA ARG A 81 -16.91 -2.81 10.27
C ARG A 81 -16.30 -4.19 10.49
N PHE A 82 -15.30 -4.57 9.70
CA PHE A 82 -14.56 -5.82 9.92
C PHE A 82 -13.82 -5.80 11.26
N ARG A 83 -13.18 -4.68 11.62
CA ARG A 83 -12.50 -4.50 12.91
C ARG A 83 -13.46 -4.65 14.09
N GLU A 84 -14.65 -4.08 14.00
CA GLU A 84 -15.71 -4.24 15.02
C GLU A 84 -16.10 -5.71 15.18
N ALA A 85 -16.42 -6.40 14.07
CA ALA A 85 -16.75 -7.83 14.11
C ALA A 85 -15.58 -8.68 14.64
N ARG A 86 -14.35 -8.38 14.25
CA ARG A 86 -13.14 -9.05 14.74
C ARG A 86 -13.00 -8.90 16.26
N ARG A 87 -13.24 -7.71 16.81
CA ARG A 87 -13.24 -7.45 18.26
C ARG A 87 -14.32 -8.21 19.00
N GLU A 88 -15.51 -8.34 18.42
CA GLU A 88 -16.58 -9.16 19.00
C GLU A 88 -16.18 -10.64 19.07
N LEU A 89 -15.40 -11.12 18.10
CA LEU A 89 -14.93 -12.51 18.05
C LEU A 89 -13.83 -12.83 19.07
N ILE A 90 -12.84 -11.94 19.23
CA ILE A 90 -11.62 -12.25 19.99
C ILE A 90 -11.41 -11.39 21.24
N GLY A 91 -12.27 -10.40 21.46
CA GLY A 91 -12.15 -9.42 22.53
C GLY A 91 -11.18 -8.28 22.20
N LEU A 92 -11.37 -7.14 22.87
CA LEU A 92 -10.63 -5.90 22.60
C LEU A 92 -9.12 -6.04 22.81
N GLU A 93 -8.71 -6.70 23.89
CA GLU A 93 -7.29 -6.79 24.25
C GLU A 93 -6.50 -7.66 23.26
N LEU A 94 -7.05 -8.82 22.89
CA LEU A 94 -6.42 -9.71 21.93
C LEU A 94 -6.43 -9.10 20.51
N ASP A 95 -7.49 -8.38 20.15
CA ASP A 95 -7.57 -7.59 18.92
C ASP A 95 -6.46 -6.54 18.84
N ARG A 96 -6.27 -5.76 19.91
CA ARG A 96 -5.24 -4.73 19.98
C ARG A 96 -3.85 -5.33 19.81
N ARG A 97 -3.54 -6.43 20.49
CA ARG A 97 -2.22 -7.07 20.45
C ARG A 97 -1.89 -7.69 19.10
N LEU A 98 -2.86 -8.33 18.45
CA LEU A 98 -2.65 -9.02 17.19
C LEU A 98 -2.70 -8.08 15.97
N PHE A 99 -3.57 -7.08 16.00
CA PHE A 99 -3.92 -6.31 14.81
C PHE A 99 -3.84 -4.79 14.99
N GLY A 100 -3.58 -4.30 16.20
CA GLY A 100 -3.56 -2.86 16.52
C GLY A 100 -2.60 -2.08 15.62
N LEU A 101 -1.35 -2.55 15.49
CA LEU A 101 -0.37 -1.92 14.62
C LEU A 101 -0.86 -1.90 13.17
N SER A 102 -1.28 -3.05 12.62
CA SER A 102 -1.73 -3.11 11.23
C SER A 102 -2.93 -2.21 10.95
N ASP A 103 -3.86 -2.10 11.89
CA ASP A 103 -5.02 -1.20 11.77
C ASP A 103 -4.57 0.26 11.78
N GLU A 104 -3.61 0.63 12.62
CA GLU A 104 -3.08 2.00 12.67
C GLU A 104 -2.32 2.35 11.39
N LEU A 105 -1.47 1.46 10.89
CA LEU A 105 -0.73 1.66 9.64
C LEU A 105 -1.69 1.81 8.46
N LEU A 106 -2.77 1.03 8.42
CA LEU A 106 -3.79 1.12 7.37
C LEU A 106 -4.52 2.47 7.37
N GLN A 107 -4.68 3.08 8.54
CA GLN A 107 -5.40 4.35 8.73
C GLN A 107 -4.50 5.58 8.49
N LEU A 108 -3.18 5.42 8.45
CA LEU A 108 -2.24 6.54 8.27
C LEU A 108 -2.49 7.35 6.99
N PRO A 109 -2.67 6.73 5.79
CA PRO A 109 -2.93 7.50 4.57
C PRO A 109 -4.20 8.36 4.65
N GLN A 110 -5.26 7.84 5.28
CA GLN A 110 -6.51 8.60 5.47
C GLN A 110 -6.27 9.81 6.38
N ARG A 111 -5.60 9.61 7.53
CA ARG A 111 -5.26 10.70 8.46
C ARG A 111 -4.44 11.78 7.77
N VAL A 112 -3.48 11.39 6.93
CA VAL A 112 -2.68 12.31 6.10
C VAL A 112 -3.57 13.08 5.13
N GLY A 113 -4.51 12.39 4.46
CA GLY A 113 -5.47 13.02 3.56
C GLY A 113 -6.39 14.02 4.27
N GLU A 114 -6.87 13.70 5.47
CA GLU A 114 -7.67 14.59 6.31
C GLU A 114 -6.89 15.83 6.73
N LEU A 115 -5.66 15.65 7.23
CA LEU A 115 -4.76 16.76 7.57
C LEU A 115 -4.43 17.62 6.34
N ALA A 116 -4.16 17.01 5.19
CA ALA A 116 -3.88 17.72 3.96
C ALA A 116 -5.07 18.61 3.54
N ARG A 117 -6.30 18.11 3.66
CA ARG A 117 -7.53 18.84 3.31
C ARG A 117 -7.94 19.92 4.33
N ASP A 118 -7.44 19.86 5.57
CA ASP A 118 -7.74 20.87 6.58
C ASP A 118 -7.05 22.21 6.26
N SER A 119 -7.81 23.14 5.69
CA SER A 119 -7.32 24.48 5.33
C SER A 119 -7.17 25.43 6.52
N ARG A 120 -7.68 25.06 7.71
CA ARG A 120 -7.60 25.89 8.92
C ARG A 120 -6.29 25.68 9.66
N MET A 121 -5.62 24.56 9.42
CA MET A 121 -4.37 24.19 10.08
C MET A 121 -3.16 24.62 9.23
N PRO A 122 -2.21 25.40 9.77
CA PRO A 122 -0.97 25.74 9.07
C PRO A 122 -0.09 24.49 8.89
N LEU A 123 0.82 24.54 7.91
CA LEU A 123 1.65 23.39 7.53
C LEU A 123 2.49 22.85 8.71
N GLU A 124 3.13 23.72 9.51
CA GLU A 124 3.95 23.23 10.62
C GLU A 124 3.11 22.46 11.63
N GLN A 125 1.86 22.89 11.86
CA GLN A 125 0.95 22.20 12.77
C GLN A 125 0.48 20.86 12.19
N LYS A 126 0.21 20.78 10.88
CA LYS A 126 -0.11 19.49 10.22
C LYS A 126 1.04 18.48 10.37
N LEU A 127 2.27 18.94 10.14
CA LEU A 127 3.47 18.11 10.27
C LEU A 127 3.69 17.66 11.72
N ALA A 128 3.50 18.54 12.70
CA ALA A 128 3.61 18.19 14.11
C ALA A 128 2.57 17.12 14.51
N VAL A 129 1.29 17.29 14.13
CA VAL A 129 0.23 16.31 14.42
C VAL A 129 0.55 14.96 13.77
N TYR A 130 1.07 14.96 12.54
CA TYR A 130 1.49 13.73 11.87
C TYR A 130 2.66 13.06 12.59
N GLN A 131 3.70 13.81 12.97
CA GLN A 131 4.86 13.29 13.68
C GLN A 131 4.49 12.72 15.06
N ASP A 132 3.64 13.42 15.81
CA ASP A 132 3.11 12.94 17.10
C ASP A 132 2.32 11.63 16.93
N ALA A 133 1.55 11.50 15.84
CA ALA A 133 0.86 10.26 15.54
C ALA A 133 1.83 9.12 15.24
N LEU A 134 2.88 9.37 14.45
CA LEU A 134 3.91 8.35 14.17
C LEU A 134 4.63 7.91 15.46
N HIS A 135 5.04 8.87 16.29
CA HIS A 135 5.73 8.59 17.54
C HIS A 135 4.87 7.75 18.48
N ARG A 136 3.59 8.10 18.60
CA ARG A 136 2.63 7.32 19.40
C ARG A 136 2.50 5.88 18.92
N ILE A 137 2.43 5.65 17.61
CA ILE A 137 2.38 4.29 17.05
C ILE A 137 3.66 3.51 17.41
N GLU A 138 4.83 4.14 17.28
CA GLU A 138 6.10 3.51 17.67
C GLU A 138 6.13 3.14 19.16
N GLU A 139 5.68 4.04 20.04
CA GLU A 139 5.66 3.81 21.49
C GLU A 139 4.63 2.75 21.90
N GLU A 140 3.39 2.85 21.41
CA GLU A 140 2.30 1.94 21.79
C GLU A 140 2.57 0.49 21.35
N HIS A 141 3.18 0.32 20.17
CA HIS A 141 3.45 -1.00 19.60
C HIS A 141 4.90 -1.46 19.77
N GLN A 142 5.75 -0.65 20.40
CA GLN A 142 7.18 -0.92 20.62
C GLN A 142 7.93 -1.29 19.33
N VAL A 143 7.63 -0.58 18.24
CA VAL A 143 8.24 -0.79 16.93
C VAL A 143 8.95 0.47 16.45
N ARG A 144 9.84 0.31 15.48
CA ARG A 144 10.29 1.43 14.65
C ARG A 144 9.49 1.38 13.35
N LEU A 145 8.86 2.47 12.95
CA LEU A 145 8.00 2.46 11.75
C LEU A 145 8.77 2.08 10.50
N VAL A 146 10.03 2.48 10.40
CA VAL A 146 10.95 2.11 9.32
C VAL A 146 11.25 0.60 9.23
N SER A 147 10.93 -0.20 10.26
CA SER A 147 11.07 -1.66 10.22
C SER A 147 9.78 -2.39 9.84
N VAL A 148 8.65 -1.69 9.77
CA VAL A 148 7.31 -2.25 9.48
C VAL A 148 6.61 -1.59 8.30
N MET A 149 7.14 -0.47 7.83
CA MET A 149 6.71 0.26 6.64
C MET A 149 7.92 0.60 5.79
N GLU A 150 7.71 0.63 4.48
CA GLU A 150 8.69 1.14 3.54
C GLU A 150 8.98 2.63 3.85
N PRO A 151 10.24 3.03 4.08
CA PRO A 151 10.55 4.42 4.43
C PRO A 151 10.08 5.45 3.39
N VAL A 152 9.96 5.03 2.11
CA VAL A 152 9.41 5.87 1.06
C VAL A 152 7.92 6.21 1.27
N GLU A 153 7.13 5.34 1.90
CA GLU A 153 5.73 5.61 2.21
C GLU A 153 5.59 6.70 3.27
N LEU A 154 6.47 6.67 4.29
CA LEU A 154 6.55 7.75 5.29
C LEU A 154 6.94 9.09 4.64
N ALA A 155 7.87 9.06 3.68
CA ALA A 155 8.23 10.24 2.92
C ALA A 155 7.07 10.76 2.06
N LYS A 156 6.33 9.87 1.38
CA LYS A 156 5.15 10.24 0.58
C LYS A 156 4.07 10.92 1.42
N HIS A 157 3.83 10.44 2.64
CA HIS A 157 2.89 11.09 3.55
C HIS A 157 3.30 12.52 3.88
N GLU A 158 4.56 12.75 4.26
CA GLU A 158 5.06 14.10 4.55
C GLU A 158 5.00 14.99 3.30
N LEU A 159 5.41 14.47 2.14
CA LEU A 159 5.32 15.19 0.86
C LEU A 159 3.89 15.61 0.55
N SER A 160 2.90 14.74 0.77
CA SER A 160 1.49 15.06 0.56
C SER A 160 1.02 16.20 1.47
N LEU A 161 1.45 16.23 2.73
CA LEU A 161 1.11 17.33 3.64
C LEU A 161 1.72 18.66 3.17
N ARG A 162 2.99 18.64 2.77
CA ARG A 162 3.68 19.84 2.25
C ARG A 162 3.07 20.34 0.94
N GLN A 163 2.73 19.42 0.01
CA GLN A 163 2.05 19.74 -1.24
C GLN A 163 0.66 20.37 -1.05
N SER A 164 0.01 20.10 0.08
CA SER A 164 -1.29 20.71 0.40
C SER A 164 -1.21 22.21 0.69
N ALA A 165 -0.02 22.72 1.03
CA ALA A 165 0.22 24.13 1.34
C ALA A 165 0.85 24.87 0.15
N GLU A 166 1.77 24.24 -0.59
CA GLU A 166 2.50 24.86 -1.69
C GLU A 166 2.99 23.86 -2.74
N VAL A 167 3.37 24.36 -3.92
CA VAL A 167 4.01 23.55 -4.96
C VAL A 167 5.47 23.28 -4.56
N LEU A 168 5.79 22.01 -4.29
CA LEU A 168 7.15 21.64 -3.89
C LEU A 168 8.12 21.59 -5.05
N GLY A 169 9.27 22.25 -4.88
CA GLY A 169 10.43 22.15 -5.76
C GLY A 169 11.17 20.81 -5.64
N ALA A 170 12.06 20.53 -6.59
CA ALA A 170 12.82 19.27 -6.64
C ALA A 170 13.71 19.06 -5.41
N GLU A 171 14.39 20.12 -4.95
CA GLU A 171 15.28 20.07 -3.78
C GLU A 171 14.51 19.73 -2.49
N GLN A 172 13.36 20.39 -2.25
CA GLN A 172 12.51 20.09 -1.09
C GLN A 172 12.01 18.64 -1.10
N ARG A 173 11.64 18.12 -2.28
CA ARG A 173 11.23 16.72 -2.42
C ARG A 173 12.37 15.76 -2.09
N ARG A 174 13.58 16.08 -2.56
CA ARG A 174 14.78 15.31 -2.27
C ARG A 174 15.07 15.31 -0.77
N GLU A 175 15.10 16.45 -0.11
CA GLU A 175 15.37 16.56 1.33
C GLU A 175 14.43 15.71 2.18
N VAL A 176 13.13 15.69 1.85
CA VAL A 176 12.16 14.85 2.55
C VAL A 176 12.44 13.37 2.32
N LEU A 177 12.68 12.95 1.07
CA LEU A 177 13.01 11.56 0.76
C LEU A 177 14.30 11.10 1.44
N GLU A 178 15.34 11.94 1.45
CA GLU A 178 16.64 11.65 2.06
C GLU A 178 16.52 11.44 3.56
N ARG A 179 15.66 12.19 4.24
CA ARG A 179 15.41 12.05 5.68
C ARG A 179 14.94 10.64 6.07
N TYR A 180 14.10 10.02 5.23
CA TYR A 180 13.52 8.71 5.51
C TYR A 180 14.31 7.56 4.89
N THR A 181 14.82 7.74 3.67
CA THR A 181 15.38 6.65 2.85
C THR A 181 16.90 6.69 2.73
N GLY A 182 17.53 7.79 3.13
CA GLY A 182 18.95 8.07 2.86
C GLY A 182 19.21 8.60 1.45
N PRO A 183 20.41 9.19 1.22
CA PRO A 183 20.74 9.92 -0.01
C PRO A 183 20.75 9.04 -1.27
N GLU A 184 21.30 7.84 -1.17
CA GLU A 184 21.42 6.94 -2.32
C GLU A 184 20.06 6.46 -2.82
N TYR A 185 19.18 6.05 -1.90
CA TYR A 185 17.84 5.57 -2.26
C TYR A 185 16.96 6.70 -2.76
N ALA A 186 17.00 7.86 -2.09
CA ALA A 186 16.26 9.05 -2.53
C ALA A 186 16.61 9.43 -3.97
N ARG A 187 17.91 9.42 -4.31
CA ARG A 187 18.36 9.69 -5.69
C ARG A 187 17.80 8.67 -6.68
N ARG A 188 17.97 7.37 -6.43
CA ARG A 188 17.44 6.32 -7.33
C ARG A 188 15.93 6.41 -7.52
N TYR A 189 15.20 6.71 -6.44
CA TYR A 189 13.75 6.86 -6.48
C TYR A 189 13.33 8.05 -7.34
N LEU A 190 14.01 9.20 -7.21
CA LEU A 190 13.75 10.39 -8.01
C LEU A 190 14.11 10.18 -9.48
N ASP A 191 15.26 9.58 -9.77
CA ASP A 191 15.70 9.25 -11.13
C ASP A 191 14.66 8.34 -11.81
N TYR A 192 14.27 7.26 -11.14
CA TYR A 192 13.22 6.35 -11.63
C TYR A 192 11.88 7.07 -11.87
N HIS A 193 11.45 7.92 -10.95
CA HIS A 193 10.19 8.64 -11.10
C HIS A 193 10.23 9.65 -12.26
N GLN A 194 11.37 10.31 -12.47
CA GLN A 194 11.58 11.21 -13.60
C GLN A 194 11.56 10.45 -14.93
N GLU A 195 12.22 9.28 -15.00
CA GLU A 195 12.16 8.39 -16.16
C GLU A 195 10.72 7.94 -16.46
N GLN A 196 9.96 7.53 -15.44
CA GLN A 196 8.56 7.14 -15.59
C GLN A 196 7.68 8.30 -16.06
N GLN A 197 7.90 9.51 -15.56
CA GLN A 197 7.18 10.71 -16.02
C GLN A 197 7.50 11.03 -17.48
N SER A 198 8.78 11.05 -17.84
CA SER A 198 9.23 11.25 -19.22
C SER A 198 8.65 10.19 -20.16
N LEU A 199 8.67 8.92 -19.76
CA LEU A 199 8.06 7.83 -20.52
C LEU A 199 6.55 8.04 -20.70
N SER A 200 5.83 8.41 -19.63
CA SER A 200 4.40 8.67 -19.67
C SER A 200 4.05 9.83 -20.60
N GLU A 201 4.82 10.92 -20.57
CA GLU A 201 4.66 12.06 -21.48
C GLU A 201 4.90 11.67 -22.94
N ARG A 202 5.95 10.89 -23.22
CA ARG A 202 6.26 10.36 -24.56
C ARG A 202 5.15 9.44 -25.06
N LEU A 203 4.64 8.54 -24.22
CA LEU A 203 3.50 7.68 -24.55
C LEU A 203 2.21 8.47 -24.79
N LYS A 204 1.96 9.53 -24.02
CA LYS A 204 0.80 10.40 -24.22
C LYS A 204 0.89 11.11 -25.57
N ALA A 205 2.06 11.65 -25.91
CA ALA A 205 2.30 12.32 -27.19
C ALA A 205 2.17 11.33 -28.37
N PHE A 206 2.76 10.13 -28.25
CA PHE A 206 2.59 9.03 -29.19
C PHE A 206 1.10 8.75 -29.46
N ASN A 207 0.31 8.57 -28.39
CA ASN A 207 -1.12 8.22 -28.52
C ASN A 207 -1.94 9.35 -29.15
N GLN A 208 -1.66 10.61 -28.80
CA GLN A 208 -2.34 11.78 -29.37
C GLN A 208 -2.07 11.93 -30.87
N GLU A 209 -0.82 11.74 -31.30
CA GLU A 209 -0.45 11.81 -32.71
C GLU A 209 -1.04 10.63 -33.49
N ARG A 210 -0.94 9.42 -32.93
CA ARG A 210 -1.55 8.21 -33.49
C ARG A 210 -3.06 8.37 -33.71
N GLU A 211 -3.77 8.92 -32.72
CA GLU A 211 -5.21 9.18 -32.82
C GLU A 211 -5.52 10.24 -33.88
N SER A 212 -4.69 11.27 -34.00
CA SER A 212 -4.86 12.33 -35.01
C SER A 212 -4.71 11.78 -36.43
N MET A 213 -3.71 10.92 -36.66
CA MET A 213 -3.51 10.25 -37.95
C MET A 213 -4.67 9.30 -38.30
N LEU A 214 -5.15 8.53 -37.32
CA LEU A 214 -6.31 7.66 -37.49
C LEU A 214 -7.56 8.45 -37.90
N LYS A 215 -7.81 9.60 -37.27
CA LYS A 215 -8.94 10.48 -37.62
C LYS A 215 -8.83 11.03 -39.04
N GLN A 216 -7.63 11.40 -39.48
CA GLN A 216 -7.39 11.90 -40.83
C GLN A 216 -7.65 10.83 -41.91
N TRP A 217 -7.26 9.58 -41.65
CA TRP A 217 -7.36 8.52 -42.66
C TRP A 217 -8.66 7.71 -42.61
N ALA A 218 -9.44 7.83 -41.53
CA ALA A 218 -10.71 7.14 -41.39
C ALA A 218 -11.72 7.47 -42.51
N SER A 219 -11.60 8.64 -43.15
CA SER A 219 -12.45 9.03 -44.28
C SER A 219 -11.98 8.52 -45.64
N GLU A 220 -10.74 8.02 -45.75
CA GLU A 220 -10.06 7.76 -47.04
C GLU A 220 -9.61 6.31 -47.22
N SER A 221 -9.84 5.43 -46.25
CA SER A 221 -9.28 4.07 -46.27
C SER A 221 -10.18 3.04 -45.60
N SER A 222 -10.15 1.81 -46.12
CA SER A 222 -10.81 0.66 -45.49
C SER A 222 -10.09 0.24 -44.19
N PRO A 223 -10.78 -0.45 -43.26
CA PRO A 223 -10.18 -0.92 -42.00
C PRO A 223 -8.90 -1.76 -42.17
N GLU A 224 -8.85 -2.65 -43.17
CA GLU A 224 -7.64 -3.42 -43.49
C GLU A 224 -6.47 -2.55 -43.95
N GLN A 225 -6.73 -1.56 -44.82
CA GLN A 225 -5.70 -0.63 -45.32
C GLN A 225 -5.17 0.28 -44.21
N LEU A 226 -6.05 0.71 -43.30
CA LEU A 226 -5.68 1.44 -42.09
C LEU A 226 -4.74 0.61 -41.21
N ARG A 227 -5.06 -0.67 -40.95
CA ARG A 227 -4.19 -1.54 -40.13
C ARG A 227 -2.79 -1.71 -40.72
N GLN A 228 -2.68 -1.91 -42.04
CA GLN A 228 -1.37 -2.06 -42.70
C GLN A 228 -0.53 -0.78 -42.63
N ARG A 229 -1.16 0.38 -42.84
CA ARG A 229 -0.48 1.69 -42.70
C ARG A 229 -0.08 1.98 -41.25
N MET A 230 -0.94 1.60 -40.30
CA MET A 230 -0.70 1.82 -38.88
C MET A 230 0.55 1.12 -38.36
N LEU A 231 0.94 -0.04 -38.91
CA LEU A 231 2.18 -0.71 -38.48
C LEU A 231 3.44 0.13 -38.77
N ALA A 232 3.53 0.69 -39.97
CA ALA A 232 4.66 1.56 -40.35
C ALA A 232 4.66 2.89 -39.58
N VAL A 233 3.46 3.41 -39.30
CA VAL A 233 3.26 4.63 -38.52
C VAL A 233 3.62 4.41 -37.07
N ASP A 234 3.15 3.33 -36.47
CA ASP A 234 3.49 2.96 -35.09
C ASP A 234 5.01 2.79 -34.97
N GLN A 235 5.67 2.12 -35.93
CA GLN A 235 7.14 2.00 -35.94
C GLN A 235 7.85 3.37 -36.01
N HIS A 236 7.41 4.26 -36.90
CA HIS A 236 7.95 5.61 -36.97
C HIS A 236 7.72 6.41 -35.67
N LEU A 237 6.54 6.29 -35.07
CA LEU A 237 6.20 6.97 -33.83
C LEU A 237 6.99 6.39 -32.63
N PHE A 238 7.26 5.08 -32.61
CA PHE A 238 8.13 4.46 -31.61
C PHE A 238 9.55 5.03 -31.67
N GLU A 239 10.12 5.20 -32.87
CA GLU A 239 11.43 5.83 -33.09
C GLU A 239 11.40 7.33 -32.72
N LYS A 240 10.37 8.07 -33.16
CA LYS A 240 10.21 9.51 -32.91
C LYS A 240 10.14 9.83 -31.42
N TYR A 241 9.47 8.99 -30.64
CA TYR A 241 9.27 9.18 -29.20
C TYR A 241 10.24 8.36 -28.33
N ASP A 242 11.23 7.67 -28.93
CA ASP A 242 12.23 6.88 -28.21
C ASP A 242 11.59 5.88 -27.22
N LEU A 243 10.62 5.12 -27.71
CA LEU A 243 9.80 4.17 -26.93
C LEU A 243 10.25 2.71 -27.13
N GLN A 244 11.50 2.48 -27.56
CA GLN A 244 12.08 1.16 -27.83
C GLN A 244 12.78 0.55 -26.61
#